data_AF-A0A328SHT3-F1
#
_entry.id   AF-A0A328SHT3-F1
#
_cell.length_a   1.000
_cell.length_b   1.000
_cell.length_c   1.000
_cell.angle_alpha   90.00
_cell.angle_beta   90.00
_cell.angle_gamma   90.00
#
_symmetry.space_group_name_H-M   'P 1'
#
loop_
_entity.id
_entity.type
_entity.pdbx_description
1 polymer ?
#
loop_
_entity_poly.entity_id
_entity_poly.type
_entity_poly.pdbx_seq_one_letter_code
_entity_poly.pdbx_strand_id
1 'polypeptide(L)'
;MSSVNKGLKIRIYPTEDIIPLIHQYIGNARFTWNKILEMYKKLYKSSKDARPTLSTFNKILNELKEEFPFLREGESTSLQQVCRDLVQAFNKFFKENNGFPKFKAKK
;
A
#
# COMPACT_ATOMS: atom_id res chain seq x y z
N MET A 1 -10.15 36.09 6.27
CA MET A 1 -11.00 35.21 7.09
C MET A 1 -10.20 33.96 7.44
N SER A 2 -9.95 33.69 8.72
CA SER A 2 -9.27 32.47 9.17
C SER A 2 -10.21 31.27 9.06
N SER A 3 -9.84 30.26 8.28
CA SER A 3 -10.60 29.01 8.21
C SER A 3 -10.45 28.23 9.52
N VAL A 4 -11.57 27.83 10.13
CA VAL A 4 -11.58 26.98 11.33
C VAL A 4 -11.91 25.56 10.88
N ASN A 5 -10.94 24.65 11.00
CA ASN A 5 -11.16 23.22 10.73
C ASN A 5 -11.95 22.60 11.88
N LYS A 6 -13.17 22.13 11.61
CA LYS A 6 -13.99 21.36 12.55
C LYS A 6 -13.90 19.87 12.19
N GLY A 7 -13.67 19.01 13.17
CA GLY A 7 -13.60 17.56 12.99
C GLY A 7 -14.57 16.83 13.92
N LEU A 8 -15.12 15.70 13.45
CA LEU A 8 -15.96 14.81 14.23
C LEU A 8 -15.20 13.51 14.54
N LYS A 9 -15.24 13.06 15.80
CA LYS A 9 -14.70 11.77 16.22
C LYS A 9 -15.85 10.80 16.44
N ILE A 10 -15.93 9.77 15.61
CA ILE A 10 -17.00 8.76 15.65
C ILE A 10 -16.35 7.40 15.88
N ARG A 11 -16.94 6.60 16.79
CA ARG A 11 -16.55 5.19 16.98
C ARG A 11 -17.41 4.32 16.08
N ILE A 12 -16.77 3.46 15.31
CA ILE A 12 -17.46 2.43 14.51
C ILE A 12 -17.67 1.17 15.35
N TYR A 13 -18.81 0.52 15.16
CA TYR A 13 -19.16 -0.77 15.76
C TYR A 13 -19.46 -1.76 14.63
N PRO A 14 -18.46 -2.49 14.13
CA PRO A 14 -18.65 -3.46 13.05
C PRO A 14 -19.56 -4.60 13.53
N THR A 15 -20.38 -5.14 12.63
CA THR A 15 -21.12 -6.38 12.86
C THR A 15 -20.19 -7.59 12.72
N GLU A 16 -20.59 -8.72 13.29
CA GLU A 16 -19.82 -9.98 13.24
C GLU A 16 -19.44 -10.39 11.80
N ASP A 17 -20.30 -10.11 10.81
CA ASP A 17 -20.04 -10.41 9.40
C ASP A 17 -19.02 -9.47 8.75
N ILE A 18 -18.90 -8.22 9.24
CA ILE A 18 -18.01 -7.20 8.68
C ILE A 18 -16.60 -7.29 9.26
N ILE A 19 -16.46 -7.72 10.51
CA ILE A 19 -15.16 -7.93 11.17
C ILE A 19 -14.18 -8.75 10.30
N PRO A 20 -14.53 -9.94 9.76
CA PRO A 20 -13.62 -10.72 8.93
C PRO A 20 -13.24 -9.99 7.64
N LEU A 21 -14.15 -9.24 7.02
CA LEU A 21 -13.87 -8.45 5.81
C LEU A 21 -12.85 -7.34 6.09
N ILE A 22 -13.01 -6.61 7.20
CA ILE A 22 -12.05 -5.58 7.63
C ILE A 22 -10.67 -6.20 7.83
N HIS A 23 -10.59 -7.34 8.51
CA HIS A 23 -9.33 -8.05 8.73
C HIS A 23 -8.69 -8.51 7.41
N GLN A 24 -9.50 -9.01 6.47
CA GLN A 24 -9.05 -9.40 5.14
C GLN A 24 -8.49 -8.19 4.39
N TYR A 25 -9.17 -7.05 4.37
CA TYR A 25 -8.73 -5.86 3.64
C TYR A 25 -7.44 -5.28 4.21
N ILE A 26 -7.31 -5.21 5.55
CA ILE A 26 -6.06 -4.80 6.22
C ILE A 26 -4.94 -5.80 5.89
N GLY A 27 -5.26 -7.10 5.89
CA GLY A 27 -4.34 -8.17 5.52
C GLY A 27 -3.83 -8.02 4.09
N ASN A 28 -4.73 -7.84 3.14
CA ASN A 28 -4.46 -7.66 1.71
C ASN A 28 -3.57 -6.42 1.47
N ALA A 29 -3.92 -5.28 2.06
CA ALA A 29 -3.14 -4.05 1.92
C ALA A 29 -1.68 -4.24 2.41
N ARG A 30 -1.50 -4.90 3.56
CA ARG A 30 -0.17 -5.22 4.09
C ARG A 30 0.58 -6.22 3.22
N PHE A 31 -0.09 -7.26 2.73
CA PHE A 31 0.49 -8.25 1.83
C PHE A 31 1.01 -7.60 0.55
N THR A 32 0.17 -6.79 -0.11
CA THR A 32 0.50 -6.06 -1.34
C THR A 32 1.68 -5.11 -1.12
N TRP A 33 1.71 -4.34 -0.02
CA TRP A 33 2.85 -3.48 0.30
C TRP A 33 4.16 -4.28 0.36
N ASN A 34 4.14 -5.39 1.11
CA ASN A 34 5.33 -6.21 1.31
C ASN A 34 5.78 -6.88 0.02
N LYS A 35 4.86 -7.41 -0.79
CA LYS A 35 5.18 -8.05 -2.07
C LYS A 35 5.76 -7.08 -3.09
N ILE A 36 5.13 -5.93 -3.30
CA ILE A 36 5.65 -4.92 -4.24
C ILE A 36 7.03 -4.42 -3.77
N LEU A 37 7.20 -4.17 -2.47
CA LEU A 37 8.49 -3.77 -1.91
C LEU A 37 9.57 -4.85 -2.07
N GLU A 38 9.23 -6.12 -1.90
CA GLU A 38 10.14 -7.25 -2.11
C GLU A 38 10.61 -7.31 -3.57
N MET A 39 9.68 -7.26 -4.53
CA MET A 39 9.97 -7.27 -5.97
C MET A 39 10.84 -6.07 -6.35
N TYR A 40 10.49 -4.88 -5.86
CA TYR A 40 11.25 -3.68 -6.15
C TYR A 40 12.66 -3.71 -5.51
N LYS A 41 12.83 -4.27 -4.31
CA LYS A 41 14.16 -4.49 -3.72
C LYS A 41 15.05 -5.36 -4.61
N LYS A 42 14.48 -6.40 -5.25
CA LYS A 42 15.22 -7.24 -6.21
C LYS A 42 15.63 -6.42 -7.45
N LEU A 43 14.69 -5.66 -8.02
CA LEU A 43 14.96 -4.78 -9.16
C LEU A 43 16.03 -3.72 -8.86
N TYR A 44 15.95 -3.06 -7.71
CA TYR A 44 16.88 -2.01 -7.30
C TYR A 44 18.30 -2.53 -7.06
N LYS A 45 18.45 -3.78 -6.59
CA LYS A 45 19.75 -4.44 -6.49
C LYS A 45 20.39 -4.69 -7.86
N SER A 46 19.57 -5.04 -8.85
CA SER A 46 20.04 -5.31 -10.22
C SER A 46 20.24 -4.04 -11.05
N SER A 47 19.45 -2.99 -10.81
CA SER A 47 19.52 -1.69 -11.49
C SER A 47 19.28 -0.56 -10.50
N LYS A 48 20.35 0.15 -10.14
CA LYS A 48 20.34 1.20 -9.11
C LYS A 48 19.61 2.49 -9.53
N ASP A 49 19.31 2.65 -10.81
CA ASP A 49 18.70 3.88 -11.37
C ASP A 49 17.18 3.77 -11.57
N ALA A 50 16.58 2.61 -11.31
CA ALA A 50 15.17 2.38 -11.57
C ALA A 50 14.27 3.16 -10.60
N ARG A 51 13.83 4.37 -10.93
CA ARG A 51 12.87 5.12 -10.10
C ARG A 51 11.46 4.49 -10.19
N PRO A 52 10.82 4.19 -9.05
CA PRO A 52 9.50 3.60 -9.05
C PRO A 52 8.46 4.67 -9.39
N THR A 53 7.57 4.35 -10.33
CA THR A 53 6.42 5.19 -10.68
C THR A 53 5.13 4.50 -10.28
N LEU A 54 4.03 5.27 -10.17
CA LEU A 54 2.72 4.69 -9.89
C LEU A 54 2.29 3.70 -10.97
N SER A 55 2.62 3.97 -12.23
CA SER A 55 2.35 3.05 -13.35
C SER A 55 3.07 1.71 -13.16
N THR A 56 4.34 1.75 -12.75
CA THR A 56 5.12 0.53 -12.45
C THR A 56 4.46 -0.31 -11.36
N PHE A 57 4.06 0.30 -10.24
CA PHE A 57 3.43 -0.44 -9.14
C PHE A 57 2.02 -0.92 -9.49
N ASN A 58 1.26 -0.19 -10.29
CA ASN A 58 -0.04 -0.65 -10.75
C ASN A 58 0.07 -1.87 -11.68
N LYS A 59 1.11 -1.93 -12.53
CA LYS A 59 1.39 -3.13 -13.36
C LYS A 59 1.68 -4.33 -12.48
N ILE A 60 2.59 -4.19 -11.51
CA ILE A 60 2.90 -5.24 -10.54
C ILE A 60 1.64 -5.64 -9.75
N LEU A 61 0.80 -4.69 -9.36
CA LEU A 61 -0.45 -5.00 -8.67
C LEU A 61 -1.39 -5.86 -9.52
N ASN A 62 -1.48 -5.59 -10.83
CA ASN A 62 -2.28 -6.41 -11.73
C ASN A 62 -1.73 -7.83 -11.85
N GLU A 63 -0.41 -7.98 -11.97
CA GLU A 63 0.25 -9.30 -11.96
C GLU A 63 -0.01 -10.04 -10.65
N LEU A 64 0.11 -9.35 -9.50
CA LEU A 64 -0.18 -9.93 -8.20
C LEU A 64 -1.65 -10.37 -8.07
N LYS A 65 -2.60 -9.68 -8.71
CA LYS A 65 -4.01 -10.09 -8.70
C LYS A 65 -4.25 -11.36 -9.53
N GLU A 66 -3.45 -11.60 -10.56
CA GLU A 66 -3.47 -12.88 -11.30
C GLU A 66 -2.87 -14.02 -10.46
N GLU A 67 -1.72 -13.77 -9.83
CA GLU A 67 -1.04 -14.78 -9.01
C GLU A 67 -1.80 -15.09 -7.70
N PHE A 68 -2.45 -14.07 -7.13
CA PHE A 68 -3.15 -14.14 -5.85
C PHE A 68 -4.62 -13.70 -5.99
N PRO A 69 -5.53 -14.59 -6.40
CA PRO A 69 -6.93 -14.26 -6.65
C PRO A 69 -7.68 -13.62 -5.47
N PHE A 70 -7.29 -13.94 -4.22
CA PHE A 70 -7.87 -13.34 -3.02
C PHE A 70 -7.71 -11.80 -2.95
N LEU A 71 -6.78 -11.22 -3.72
CA LEU A 71 -6.64 -9.77 -3.87
C LEU A 71 -7.74 -9.15 -4.72
N ARG A 72 -8.44 -9.92 -5.55
CA ARG A 72 -9.60 -9.47 -6.33
C ARG A 72 -10.90 -9.49 -5.54
N GLU A 73 -11.01 -10.40 -4.58
CA GLU A 73 -12.14 -10.49 -3.66
C GLU A 73 -12.17 -9.31 -2.67
N GLY A 74 -11.02 -8.66 -2.46
CA GLY A 74 -10.88 -7.50 -1.60
C GLY A 74 -11.24 -6.16 -2.24
N GLU A 75 -11.25 -5.11 -1.41
CA GLU A 75 -11.52 -3.74 -1.84
C GLU A 75 -10.36 -3.16 -2.67
N SER A 76 -10.64 -2.77 -3.92
CA SER A 76 -9.60 -2.40 -4.89
C SER A 76 -8.92 -1.04 -4.63
N THR A 77 -9.63 -0.09 -4.01
CA THR A 77 -9.13 1.26 -3.71
C THR A 77 -8.00 1.21 -2.69
N SER A 78 -8.09 0.34 -1.69
CA SER A 78 -7.10 0.12 -0.65
C SER A 78 -5.78 -0.37 -1.25
N LEU A 79 -5.84 -1.27 -2.24
CA LEU A 79 -4.68 -1.77 -2.96
C LEU A 79 -4.03 -0.69 -3.84
N GLN A 80 -4.84 0.14 -4.51
CA GLN A 80 -4.34 1.28 -5.25
C GLN A 80 -3.70 2.32 -4.33
N GLN A 81 -4.29 2.54 -3.15
CA GLN A 81 -3.75 3.46 -2.16
C GLN A 81 -2.40 2.97 -1.63
N VAL A 82 -2.24 1.67 -1.40
CA VAL A 82 -0.95 1.05 -1.06
C VAL A 82 0.11 1.38 -2.12
N CYS A 83 -0.23 1.33 -3.41
CA CYS A 83 0.70 1.71 -4.47
C CYS A 83 1.10 3.19 -4.39
N ARG A 84 0.14 4.10 -4.16
CA ARG A 84 0.41 5.55 -4.00
C ARG A 84 1.29 5.82 -2.79
N ASP A 85 0.99 5.20 -1.66
CA ASP A 85 1.76 5.34 -0.42
C ASP A 85 3.20 4.84 -0.61
N LEU A 86 3.38 3.73 -1.35
CA LEU A 86 4.70 3.18 -1.61
C LEU A 86 5.51 4.09 -2.54
N VAL A 87 4.90 4.65 -3.60
CA VAL A 87 5.54 5.67 -4.46
C VAL A 87 5.95 6.88 -3.61
N GLN A 88 5.08 7.36 -2.72
CA GLN A 88 5.40 8.48 -1.84
C GLN A 88 6.58 8.15 -0.91
N ALA A 89 6.63 6.94 -0.35
CA ALA A 89 7.74 6.49 0.49
C ALA A 89 9.07 6.46 -0.29
N PHE A 90 9.07 5.99 -1.53
CA PHE A 90 10.25 6.05 -2.39
C PHE A 90 10.63 7.48 -2.78
N ASN A 91 9.66 8.34 -3.07
CA ASN A 91 9.92 9.75 -3.35
C ASN A 91 10.62 10.43 -2.15
N LYS A 92 10.20 10.14 -0.92
CA LYS A 92 10.88 10.61 0.30
C LYS A 92 12.28 10.02 0.42
N PHE A 93 12.47 8.74 0.08
CA PHE A 93 13.80 8.13 0.05
C PHE A 93 14.76 8.85 -0.91
N PHE A 94 14.32 9.14 -2.13
CA PHE A 94 15.19 9.80 -3.13
C PHE A 94 15.37 11.31 -2.89
N LYS A 95 14.34 12.03 -2.40
CA LYS A 95 14.38 13.50 -2.26
C LYS A 95 14.85 13.99 -0.90
N GLU A 96 14.39 13.33 0.16
CA GLU A 96 14.59 13.78 1.54
C GLU A 96 15.68 12.95 2.26
N ASN A 97 16.36 12.05 1.54
CA ASN A 97 17.30 11.06 2.08
C ASN A 97 16.71 10.26 3.26
N ASN A 98 15.38 10.12 3.26
CA ASN A 98 14.66 9.35 4.26
C ASN A 98 15.00 7.87 4.04
N GLY A 99 15.17 7.05 5.07
CA GLY A 99 15.63 5.66 4.89
C GLY A 99 14.77 4.82 3.92
N PHE A 100 15.36 3.77 3.33
CA PHE A 100 14.65 2.89 2.38
C PHE A 100 13.34 2.32 2.99
N PRO A 101 12.23 2.23 2.22
CA PRO A 101 10.97 1.72 2.74
C PRO A 101 11.09 0.34 3.40
N LYS A 102 10.42 0.17 4.54
CA LYS A 102 10.47 -1.07 5.35
C LYS A 102 9.23 -1.93 5.13
N PHE A 103 9.38 -3.22 5.39
CA PHE A 103 8.22 -4.13 5.41
C PHE A 103 7.28 -3.77 6.56
N LYS A 104 5.97 -3.93 6.34
CA LYS A 104 4.93 -3.72 7.35
C LYS A 104 4.71 -5.02 8.13
N ALA A 105 4.73 -4.93 9.45
CA ALA A 105 4.39 -6.01 10.36
C ALA A 105 2.89 -5.98 10.73
N LYS A 106 2.35 -7.08 11.28
CA LYS A 106 1.07 -7.00 12.03
C LYS A 106 1.32 -6.15 13.26
N LYS A 107 0.37 -5.28 13.57
CA LYS A 107 0.29 -4.65 14.89
C LYS A 107 -0.88 -5.28 15.64
#